data_AF-A0A8T6VHX3-F1
#
_entry.id   AF-A0A8T6VHX3-F1
#
_cell.length_a   1.000
_cell.length_b   1.000
_cell.length_c   1.000
_cell.angle_alpha   90.00
_cell.angle_beta   90.00
_cell.angle_gamma   90.00
#
_symmetry.space_group_name_H-M   'P 1'
#
loop_
_entity.id
_entity.type
_entity.pdbx_description
1 polymer ?
#
loop_
_entity_poly.entity_id
_entity_poly.type
_entity_poly.pdbx_seq_one_letter_code
_entity_poly.pdbx_strand_id
1 'polypeptide(L)'
;TYAVSHTVVIPFGAHDPTLNTPAENWYEPPVKTISVGETVTWINNDREAHTVTSGEGTGRFGWMGGEKFGNPTGEFDSGLFAEG
;
A
#
# COMPACT_ATOMS: atom_id res chain seq x y z
N THR A 1 2.07 7.83 27.85
CA THR A 1 1.31 8.21 26.64
C THR A 1 1.07 6.95 25.85
N TYR A 2 -0.17 6.67 25.44
CA TYR A 2 -0.45 5.53 24.57
C TYR A 2 0.09 5.86 23.17
N ALA A 3 0.83 4.94 22.56
CA ALA A 3 1.24 5.09 21.17
C ALA A 3 -0.03 5.08 20.30
N VAL A 4 -0.19 6.09 19.43
CA VAL A 4 -1.29 6.13 18.46
C VAL A 4 -0.93 5.14 17.34
N SER A 5 -1.91 4.31 16.97
CA SER A 5 -1.80 3.37 15.85
C SER A 5 -2.72 3.80 14.73
N HIS A 6 -2.22 3.66 13.50
CA HIS A 6 -2.90 4.00 12.27
C HIS A 6 -3.06 2.76 11.42
N THR A 7 -4.23 2.58 10.80
CA THR A 7 -4.46 1.50 9.84
C THR A 7 -4.44 2.03 8.42
N VAL A 8 -3.80 1.27 7.53
CA VAL A 8 -3.89 1.40 6.07
C VAL A 8 -4.30 0.05 5.52
N VAL A 9 -5.35 0.01 4.71
CA VAL A 9 -5.88 -1.23 4.13
C VAL A 9 -5.47 -1.32 2.67
N ILE A 10 -5.04 -2.49 2.22
CA ILE A 10 -5.01 -2.87 0.81
C ILE A 10 -6.39 -3.49 0.52
N PRO A 11 -7.30 -2.80 -0.18
CA PRO A 11 -8.68 -3.23 -0.31
C PRO A 11 -8.85 -4.39 -1.30
N PHE A 12 -9.98 -5.09 -1.20
CA PHE A 12 -10.33 -6.15 -2.13
C PHE A 12 -10.34 -5.66 -3.58
N GLY A 13 -9.55 -6.32 -4.43
CA GLY A 13 -9.39 -5.95 -5.84
C GLY A 13 -8.20 -5.03 -6.13
N ALA A 14 -7.40 -4.65 -5.14
CA ALA A 14 -6.20 -3.82 -5.35
C ALA A 14 -5.11 -4.49 -6.21
N HIS A 15 -5.13 -5.83 -6.34
CA HIS A 15 -4.27 -6.57 -7.27
C HIS A 15 -4.49 -6.22 -8.75
N ASP A 16 -5.65 -5.67 -9.12
CA ASP A 16 -5.92 -5.24 -10.49
C ASP A 16 -5.56 -3.75 -10.66
N PRO A 17 -4.46 -3.43 -11.37
CA PRO A 17 -4.02 -2.05 -11.56
C PRO A 17 -4.94 -1.25 -12.49
N THR A 18 -5.90 -1.90 -13.16
CA THR A 18 -6.81 -1.23 -14.12
C THR A 18 -8.01 -0.54 -13.47
N LEU A 19 -8.28 -0.84 -12.19
CA LEU A 19 -9.51 -0.50 -11.46
C LEU A 19 -10.79 -1.01 -12.15
N ASN A 20 -10.74 -2.21 -12.72
CA ASN A 20 -11.95 -2.95 -13.10
C ASN A 20 -12.50 -3.78 -11.92
N THR A 21 -12.09 -3.44 -10.71
CA THR A 21 -12.49 -4.05 -9.44
C THR A 21 -13.18 -3.00 -8.55
N PRO A 22 -13.80 -3.40 -7.41
CA PRO A 22 -14.39 -2.45 -6.48
C PRO A 22 -13.40 -1.49 -5.81
N ALA A 23 -12.09 -1.77 -5.83
CA ALA A 23 -11.08 -0.90 -5.26
C ALA A 23 -10.96 0.41 -6.05
N GLU A 24 -11.14 1.55 -5.40
CA GLU A 24 -10.91 2.87 -6.03
C GLU A 24 -9.45 3.32 -5.91
N ASN A 25 -8.75 2.84 -4.87
CA ASN A 25 -7.35 3.13 -4.56
C ASN A 25 -6.64 1.83 -4.19
N TRP A 26 -5.31 1.78 -4.36
CA TRP A 26 -4.51 0.63 -3.91
C TRP A 26 -4.30 0.59 -2.39
N TYR A 27 -4.50 1.72 -1.72
CA TYR A 27 -4.43 1.86 -0.27
C TYR A 27 -5.58 2.72 0.23
N GLU A 28 -6.13 2.37 1.40
CA GLU A 28 -7.20 3.09 2.07
C GLU A 28 -6.81 3.43 3.53
N PRO A 29 -6.63 4.71 3.88
CA PRO A 29 -6.59 5.86 2.98
C PRO A 29 -5.33 5.85 2.10
N PRO A 30 -5.35 6.48 0.90
CA PRO A 30 -4.20 6.51 0.01
C PRO A 30 -3.06 7.42 0.52
N VAL A 31 -3.37 8.34 1.43
CA VAL A 31 -2.40 9.23 2.08
C VAL A 31 -2.68 9.25 3.58
N LYS A 32 -1.62 9.07 4.37
CA LYS A 32 -1.68 9.08 5.83
C LYS A 32 -0.61 10.00 6.39
N THR A 33 -1.02 10.99 7.19
CA THR A 33 -0.10 11.82 7.96
C THR A 33 0.02 11.24 9.37
N ILE A 34 1.26 11.00 9.82
CA ILE A 34 1.57 10.46 11.14
C ILE A 34 2.61 11.34 11.85
N SER A 35 2.71 11.21 13.17
CA SER A 35 3.74 11.84 14.00
C SER A 35 4.87 10.87 14.32
N VAL A 36 6.06 11.40 14.61
CA VAL A 36 7.20 10.60 15.07
C VAL A 36 6.83 9.83 16.33
N GLY A 37 7.10 8.52 16.33
CA GLY A 37 6.80 7.60 17.44
C GLY A 37 5.44 6.90 17.35
N GLU A 38 4.63 7.20 16.33
CA GLU A 38 3.40 6.47 16.03
C GLU A 38 3.67 5.20 15.20
N THR A 39 2.69 4.31 15.13
CA THR A 39 2.79 3.05 14.37
C THR A 39 1.76 3.02 13.25
N VAL A 40 2.16 2.53 12.08
CA VAL A 40 1.25 2.20 10.98
C VAL A 40 1.17 0.69 10.84
N THR A 41 -0.06 0.18 10.73
CA THR A 41 -0.38 -1.21 10.45
C THR A 41 -1.02 -1.29 9.09
N TRP A 42 -0.39 -2.04 8.19
CA TRP A 42 -0.98 -2.42 6.91
C TRP A 42 -1.77 -3.71 7.08
N ILE A 43 -2.99 -3.74 6.52
CA ILE A 43 -3.88 -4.89 6.49
C ILE A 43 -4.08 -5.28 5.03
N ASN A 44 -3.89 -6.55 4.71
CA ASN A 44 -4.22 -7.05 3.38
C ASN A 44 -5.65 -7.59 3.39
N ASN A 45 -6.59 -6.79 2.90
CA ASN A 45 -7.97 -7.21 2.69
C ASN A 45 -8.24 -7.56 1.21
N ASP A 46 -7.17 -7.80 0.44
CA ASP A 46 -7.23 -8.37 -0.89
C ASP A 46 -6.97 -9.87 -0.84
N ARG A 47 -7.42 -10.57 -1.88
CA ARG A 47 -7.27 -12.03 -1.98
C ARG A 47 -5.85 -12.45 -2.34
N GLU A 48 -5.15 -11.58 -3.07
CA GLU A 48 -3.77 -11.82 -3.49
C GLU A 48 -2.79 -11.37 -2.41
N ALA A 49 -1.63 -12.02 -2.34
CA ALA A 49 -0.59 -11.62 -1.42
C ALA A 49 0.12 -10.36 -1.93
N HIS A 50 0.45 -9.44 -1.02
CA HIS A 50 1.03 -8.14 -1.33
C HIS A 50 2.31 -7.89 -0.55
N THR A 51 3.04 -6.86 -0.97
CA THR A 51 4.22 -6.32 -0.27
C THR A 51 4.03 -4.83 -0.04
N VAL A 52 4.63 -4.30 1.01
CA VAL A 52 4.72 -2.86 1.31
C VAL A 52 6.19 -2.49 1.44
N THR A 53 6.68 -1.73 0.48
CA THR A 53 8.10 -1.35 0.34
C THR A 53 8.22 0.17 0.39
N SER A 54 9.25 0.68 1.05
CA SER A 54 9.51 2.12 1.08
C SER A 54 10.02 2.65 -0.27
N GLY A 55 9.60 3.86 -0.63
CA GLY A 55 10.08 4.59 -1.79
C GLY A 55 8.98 5.26 -2.59
N GLU A 56 9.31 5.66 -3.82
CA GLU A 56 8.36 6.26 -4.75
C GLU A 56 7.76 5.18 -5.65
N GLY A 57 6.47 4.89 -5.49
CA GLY A 57 5.76 4.05 -6.46
C GLY A 57 5.52 4.81 -7.77
N THR A 58 5.38 4.10 -8.89
CA THR A 58 4.98 4.72 -10.17
C THR A 58 3.56 5.29 -10.15
N GLY A 59 2.78 4.90 -9.14
CA GLY A 59 1.36 5.17 -9.08
C GLY A 59 0.61 4.50 -10.25
N ARG A 60 -0.71 4.63 -10.20
CA ARG A 60 -1.59 4.02 -11.20
C ARG A 60 -1.29 4.49 -12.62
N PHE A 61 -1.17 5.81 -12.80
CA PHE A 61 -1.01 6.40 -14.13
C PHE A 61 0.39 6.15 -14.71
N GLY A 62 1.43 6.10 -13.87
CA GLY A 62 2.76 5.67 -14.31
C GLY A 62 2.74 4.22 -14.78
N TRP A 63 2.15 3.31 -14.01
CA TRP A 63 2.00 1.90 -14.41
C TRP A 63 1.25 1.73 -15.74
N MET A 64 0.08 2.39 -15.89
CA MET A 64 -0.69 2.35 -17.13
C MET A 64 0.02 3.03 -18.31
N GLY A 65 0.89 4.00 -18.04
CA GLY A 65 1.70 4.72 -19.02
C GLY A 65 2.96 3.98 -19.47
N GLY A 66 3.27 2.82 -18.91
CA GLY A 66 4.45 2.01 -19.24
C GLY A 66 5.64 2.21 -18.30
N GLU A 67 5.53 3.06 -17.29
CA GLU A 67 6.47 3.15 -16.17
C GLU A 67 6.17 2.01 -15.20
N LYS A 68 6.82 0.88 -15.41
CA LYS A 68 6.51 -0.35 -14.68
C LYS A 68 7.13 -0.40 -13.28
N PHE A 69 8.12 0.42 -12.98
CA PHE A 69 8.92 0.25 -11.76
C PHE A 69 9.08 1.57 -11.02
N GLY A 70 8.79 1.53 -9.72
CA GLY A 70 9.05 2.63 -8.80
C GLY A 70 10.52 2.70 -8.41
N ASN A 71 10.86 3.69 -7.58
CA ASN A 71 12.18 3.87 -6.99
C ASN A 71 12.13 3.47 -5.50
N PRO A 72 12.36 2.18 -5.17
CA PRO A 72 12.40 1.75 -3.77
C PRO A 72 13.62 2.34 -3.07
N THR A 73 13.44 2.78 -1.82
CA THR A 73 14.47 3.45 -1.04
C THR A 73 15.11 2.51 0.00
N GLY A 74 14.43 1.43 0.40
CA GLY A 74 15.01 0.31 1.16
C GLY A 74 15.06 0.47 2.68
N GLU A 75 14.39 1.47 3.25
CA GLU A 75 14.24 1.67 4.69
C GLU A 75 13.32 0.64 5.34
N PHE A 76 12.28 0.18 4.64
CA PHE A 76 11.47 -0.95 5.08
C PHE A 76 10.92 -1.78 3.92
N ASP A 77 10.69 -3.06 4.21
CA ASP A 77 9.97 -4.00 3.37
C ASP A 77 9.21 -4.97 4.28
N SER A 78 7.92 -5.17 4.03
CA SER A 78 7.08 -6.06 4.85
C SER A 78 7.35 -7.55 4.59
N GLY A 79 8.05 -7.89 3.50
CA GLY A 79 7.95 -9.18 2.86
C GLY A 79 6.55 -9.40 2.24
N LEU A 80 6.37 -10.55 1.59
CA LEU A 80 5.07 -10.95 1.07
C LEU A 80 4.14 -11.34 2.22
N PHE A 81 2.96 -10.73 2.31
CA PHE A 81 1.94 -11.10 3.29
C PHE A 81 0.59 -11.35 2.62
N ALA A 82 -0.02 -12.47 3.02
CA ALA A 82 -1.33 -12.90 2.55
C ALA A 82 -2.45 -12.07 3.19
N GLU A 83 -3.69 -12.33 2.78
CA GLU A 83 -4.89 -11.79 3.39
C GLU A 83 -4.87 -11.96 4.92
N GLY A 84 -5.20 -10.89 5.66
CA GLY A 84 -5.18 -10.86 7.13
C GLY A 84 -5.30 -9.46 7.72
#